data_AF-A0A6N6S290-F1
#
_entry.id   AF-A0A6N6S290-F1
#
_cell.length_a   1.000
_cell.length_b   1.000
_cell.length_c   1.000
_cell.angle_alpha   90.00
_cell.angle_beta   90.00
_cell.angle_gamma   90.00
#
_symmetry.space_group_name_H-M   'P 1'
#
loop_
_entity.id
_entity.type
_entity.pdbx_description
1 polymer ?
#
loop_
_entity_poly.entity_id
_entity_poly.type
_entity_poly.pdbx_seq_one_letter_code
_entity_poly.pdbx_strand_id
1 'polypeptide(L)'
;MESAVSKFVFLNQPGLAETILYLVLFAIVIYGSLRSTRHLRSVKRRAILTSLHALAFITVVLILMNPALRKESYREDKKTLAVVADTSWSMNLSGEQDGLRRAQSAERFLSDNSVYFDRLGRNYTLDYYTFDEALRPSSRESLLRNKPSGRHT
;
A
#
# COMPACT_ATOMS: atom_id res chain seq x y z
N MET A 1 -10.72 -6.77 4.08
CA MET A 1 -11.16 -5.94 5.23
C MET A 1 -10.42 -4.62 5.09
N GLU A 2 -11.12 -3.50 4.89
CA GLU A 2 -10.47 -2.19 4.87
C GLU A 2 -10.13 -1.80 6.30
N SER A 3 -8.85 -1.83 6.64
CA SER A 3 -8.33 -1.28 7.90
C SER A 3 -8.05 0.21 7.70
N ALA A 4 -9.05 1.05 7.96
CA ALA A 4 -8.85 2.49 7.97
C ALA A 4 -8.07 2.89 9.23
N VAL A 5 -6.78 3.18 9.09
CA VAL A 5 -5.96 3.71 10.19
C VAL A 5 -5.94 5.23 10.07
N SER A 6 -6.56 5.91 11.02
CA SER A 6 -6.45 7.36 11.15
C SER A 6 -5.18 7.72 11.92
N LYS A 7 -4.25 8.45 11.32
CA LYS A 7 -3.07 8.99 12.00
C LYS A 7 -3.14 10.51 12.03
N PHE A 8 -2.88 11.09 13.20
CA PHE A 8 -2.65 12.52 13.33
C PHE A 8 -1.22 12.83 12.87
N VAL A 9 -1.08 13.71 11.88
CA VAL A 9 0.21 14.04 11.29
C VAL A 9 0.30 15.55 11.10
N PHE A 10 1.45 16.14 11.41
CA PHE A 10 1.76 17.51 11.01
C PHE A 10 2.22 17.49 9.55
N LEU A 11 1.49 18.16 8.66
CA LEU A 11 1.83 18.18 7.23
C LEU A 11 3.11 18.97 6.96
N ASN A 12 3.42 19.92 7.83
CA ASN A 12 4.64 20.71 7.75
C ASN A 12 5.51 20.43 8.98
N GLN A 13 6.35 19.40 8.90
CA GLN A 13 7.29 19.07 9.97
C GLN A 13 8.45 20.05 9.95
N PRO A 14 8.69 20.82 11.02
CA PRO A 14 9.80 21.75 11.06
C PRO A 14 11.13 20.98 11.09
N GLY A 15 12.07 21.40 10.26
CA GLY A 15 13.45 20.98 10.38
C GLY A 15 14.14 21.63 11.58
N LEU A 16 15.42 21.32 11.75
CA LEU A 16 16.22 21.85 12.86
C LEU A 16 16.34 23.38 12.79
N ALA A 17 16.53 23.94 11.60
CA ALA A 17 16.67 25.38 11.42
C ALA A 17 15.37 26.14 11.74
N GLU A 18 14.22 25.65 11.27
CA GLU A 18 12.91 26.21 11.56
C GLU A 18 12.57 26.11 13.05
N THR A 19 12.94 24.99 13.68
CA THR A 19 12.76 24.81 15.12
C THR A 19 13.59 25.82 15.91
N ILE A 20 14.86 26.02 15.54
CA ILE A 20 15.72 27.05 16.16
C ILE A 20 15.10 28.45 15.95
N LEU A 21 14.62 28.75 14.74
CA LEU A 21 13.98 30.01 14.43
C LEU A 21 12.73 30.25 15.31
N TYR A 22 11.85 29.26 15.45
CA TYR A 22 10.67 29.38 16.31
C TYR A 22 11.05 29.60 17.79
N LEU A 23 12.09 28.94 18.28
CA LEU A 23 12.58 29.14 19.65
C LEU A 23 13.13 30.56 19.85
N VAL A 24 13.91 31.07 18.90
CA VAL A 24 14.45 32.43 18.95
C VAL A 24 13.31 33.45 18.91
N LEU A 25 12.34 33.28 18.00
CA LEU A 25 11.17 34.16 17.92
C LEU A 25 10.31 34.10 19.19
N PHE A 26 10.12 32.91 19.76
CA PHE A 26 9.40 32.75 21.02
C PHE A 26 10.11 33.48 22.16
N ALA A 27 11.44 33.36 22.26
CA ALA A 27 12.23 34.08 23.24
C ALA A 27 12.09 35.61 23.09
N ILE A 28 12.07 36.11 21.85
CA ILE A 28 11.83 37.53 21.56
C ILE A 28 10.44 37.98 22.00
N VAL A 29 9.39 37.18 21.71
CA VAL A 29 8.01 37.47 22.14
C VAL A 29 7.90 37.53 23.66
N ILE A 30 8.47 36.54 24.36
CA ILE A 30 8.46 36.51 25.83
C ILE A 30 9.25 37.69 26.40
N TYR A 31 10.45 37.96 25.89
CA TYR A 31 11.26 39.10 26.32
C TYR A 31 10.53 40.44 26.09
N GLY A 32 9.94 40.63 24.91
CA GLY A 32 9.16 41.81 24.55
C GLY A 32 7.94 41.98 25.45
N SER A 33 7.18 40.91 25.67
CA SER A 33 6.03 40.90 26.58
C SER A 33 6.45 41.25 28.01
N LEU A 34 7.52 40.64 28.52
CA LEU A 34 8.03 40.91 29.87
C LEU A 34 8.53 42.34 30.00
N ARG A 35 9.20 42.89 28.98
CA ARG A 35 9.69 44.28 28.97
C ARG A 35 8.54 45.28 28.91
N SER A 36 7.56 45.06 28.03
CA SER A 36 6.38 45.91 27.89
C SER A 36 5.55 45.96 29.18
N THR A 37 5.43 44.80 29.85
CA THR A 37 4.64 44.68 31.08
C THR A 37 5.40 45.03 32.37
N ARG A 38 6.66 45.47 32.30
CA ARG A 38 7.47 45.84 33.50
C ARG A 38 6.87 46.99 34.29
N HIS A 39 6.13 47.89 33.64
CA HIS A 39 5.53 49.05 34.30
C HIS A 39 4.26 48.68 35.10
N LEU A 40 3.73 47.46 34.95
CA LEU A 40 2.57 47.02 35.72
C LEU A 40 3.00 46.56 37.12
N ARG A 41 2.47 47.21 38.16
CA ARG A 41 2.64 46.80 39.57
C ARG A 41 2.03 45.43 39.90
N SER A 42 1.00 45.00 39.17
CA SER A 42 0.29 43.75 39.45
C SER A 42 0.92 42.56 38.74
N VAL A 43 1.54 41.66 39.50
CA VAL A 43 2.15 40.42 39.01
C VAL A 43 1.14 39.52 38.29
N LYS A 44 -0.13 39.48 38.77
CA LYS A 44 -1.21 38.71 38.14
C LYS A 44 -1.50 39.21 36.71
N ARG A 45 -1.65 40.52 36.53
CA ARG A 45 -1.91 41.11 35.20
C ARG A 45 -0.75 40.88 34.25
N ARG A 46 0.49 40.99 34.76
CA ARG A 46 1.70 40.70 34.00
C ARG A 46 1.76 39.23 33.54
N ALA A 47 1.42 38.29 34.42
CA ALA A 47 1.37 36.87 34.10
C ALA A 47 0.30 36.59 33.03
N ILE A 48 -0.91 37.12 33.19
CA ILE A 48 -2.02 36.95 32.23
C ILE A 48 -1.66 37.50 30.85
N LEU A 49 -1.09 38.71 30.77
CA LEU A 49 -0.68 39.28 29.48
C LEU A 49 0.44 38.46 28.84
N THR A 50 1.41 38.00 29.62
CA THR A 50 2.50 37.18 29.09
C THR A 50 2.01 35.82 28.62
N SER A 51 1.09 35.19 29.35
CA SER A 51 0.50 33.91 28.93
C SER A 51 -0.33 34.08 27.67
N LEU A 52 -1.03 35.21 27.50
CA LEU A 52 -1.80 35.49 26.29
C LEU A 52 -0.90 35.67 25.05
N HIS A 53 0.23 36.39 25.18
CA HIS A 53 1.19 36.51 24.08
C HIS A 53 1.85 35.17 23.75
N ALA A 54 2.20 34.38 24.77
CA ALA A 54 2.75 33.04 24.57
C ALA A 54 1.74 32.14 23.85
N LEU A 55 0.48 32.15 24.28
CA LEU A 55 -0.59 31.36 23.67
C LEU A 55 -0.83 31.78 22.21
N ALA A 56 -0.88 33.08 21.93
CA ALA A 56 -1.05 33.59 20.58
C ALA A 56 0.08 33.12 19.65
N PHE A 57 1.34 33.18 20.11
CA PHE A 57 2.47 32.66 19.35
C PHE A 57 2.37 31.16 19.10
N ILE A 58 2.04 30.37 20.14
CA ILE A 58 1.84 28.92 20.02
C ILE A 58 0.74 28.61 18.99
N THR A 59 -0.37 29.36 19.00
CA THR A 59 -1.45 29.19 18.02
C THR A 59 -0.96 29.44 16.59
N VAL A 60 -0.17 30.49 16.37
CA VAL A 60 0.42 30.77 15.05
C VAL A 60 1.34 29.63 14.60
N VAL A 61 2.20 29.13 15.49
CA VAL A 61 3.07 27.98 15.19
C VAL A 61 2.25 26.73 14.87
N LEU A 62 1.19 26.44 15.63
CA LEU A 62 0.30 25.31 15.38
C LEU A 62 -0.37 25.41 14.01
N ILE A 63 -0.86 26.59 13.62
CA ILE A 63 -1.42 26.82 12.28
C ILE A 63 -0.37 26.54 11.21
N LEU A 64 0.87 27.01 11.42
CA LEU A 64 1.98 26.85 10.47
C LEU A 64 2.45 25.39 10.32
N MET A 65 2.37 24.59 11.40
CA MET A 65 2.63 23.14 11.37
C MET A 65 1.55 22.36 10.62
N ASN A 66 0.40 22.98 10.36
CA ASN A 66 -0.72 22.43 9.59
C ASN A 66 -1.12 21.01 10.05
N PRO A 67 -1.67 20.89 11.28
CA PRO A 67 -2.09 19.60 11.82
C PRO A 67 -3.22 19.02 10.98
N ALA A 68 -3.04 17.79 10.50
CA ALA A 68 -4.03 17.12 9.67
C ALA A 68 -4.31 15.69 10.15
N LEU A 69 -5.56 15.27 9.96
CA LEU A 69 -5.96 13.88 10.10
C LEU A 69 -5.76 13.19 8.76
N ARG A 70 -4.70 12.38 8.66
CA ARG A 70 -4.42 11.60 7.46
C ARG A 70 -5.16 10.27 7.56
N LYS A 71 -6.09 10.05 6.64
CA LYS A 71 -6.75 8.76 6.43
C LYS A 71 -5.97 8.02 5.34
N GLU A 72 -5.32 6.93 5.71
CA GLU A 72 -4.68 6.04 4.75
C GLU A 72 -5.58 4.80 4.58
N SER A 73 -6.02 4.55 3.36
CA SER A 73 -6.72 3.31 3.00
C SER A 73 -5.71 2.37 2.37
N TYR A 74 -5.40 1.28 3.06
CA TYR A 74 -4.56 0.22 2.52
C TYR A 74 -5.48 -0.81 1.87
N ARG A 75 -5.42 -0.90 0.54
CA ARG A 75 -6.00 -2.01 -0.21
C ARG A 75 -4.87 -2.98 -0.50
N GLU A 76 -4.85 -4.10 0.21
CA GLU A 76 -3.97 -5.21 -0.17
C GLU A 76 -4.49 -5.78 -1.48
N ASP A 77 -3.80 -5.51 -2.58
CA ASP A 77 -4.08 -6.16 -3.84
C ASP A 77 -3.73 -7.65 -3.73
N LYS A 78 -4.61 -8.50 -4.27
CA LYS A 78 -4.34 -9.93 -4.36
C LYS A 78 -3.07 -10.13 -5.18
N LYS A 79 -2.14 -10.94 -4.66
CA LYS A 79 -0.95 -11.34 -5.42
C LYS A 79 -1.39 -12.12 -6.67
N THR A 80 -0.74 -11.88 -7.79
CA THR A 80 -1.00 -12.60 -9.04
C THR A 80 -0.19 -13.89 -9.09
N LEU A 81 -0.85 -15.00 -9.43
CA LEU A 81 -0.22 -16.29 -9.72
C LEU A 81 -0.53 -16.67 -11.17
N ALA A 82 0.54 -16.91 -11.94
CA ALA A 82 0.41 -17.37 -13.33
C ALA A 82 0.35 -18.91 -13.37
N VAL A 83 -0.68 -19.45 -14.02
CA VAL A 83 -0.79 -20.86 -14.37
C VAL A 83 -0.45 -21.00 -15.84
N VAL A 84 0.72 -21.57 -16.13
CA VAL A 84 1.20 -21.76 -17.50
C VAL A 84 1.07 -23.23 -17.88
N ALA A 85 0.38 -23.52 -18.98
CA ALA A 85 0.29 -24.86 -19.55
C ALA A 85 1.11 -24.95 -20.82
N ASP A 86 1.96 -25.98 -20.90
CA ASP A 86 2.66 -26.31 -22.14
C ASP A 86 1.68 -26.90 -23.17
N THR A 87 1.78 -26.42 -24.41
CA THR A 87 0.98 -26.84 -25.56
C THR A 87 1.83 -27.28 -26.75
N SER A 88 3.13 -27.52 -26.51
CA SER A 88 4.10 -28.07 -27.45
C SER A 88 3.63 -29.39 -28.07
N TRP A 89 4.18 -29.73 -29.25
CA TRP A 89 3.81 -30.99 -29.92
C TRP A 89 4.09 -32.21 -29.04
N SER A 90 5.12 -32.14 -28.19
CA SER A 90 5.50 -33.21 -27.25
C SER A 90 4.38 -33.57 -26.27
N MET A 91 3.43 -32.66 -26.02
CA MET A 91 2.28 -32.91 -25.15
C MET A 91 1.27 -33.89 -25.75
N ASN A 92 1.36 -34.20 -27.06
CA ASN A 92 0.59 -35.27 -27.69
C ASN A 92 1.17 -36.67 -27.45
N LEU A 93 2.39 -36.80 -26.93
CA LEU A 93 3.00 -38.09 -26.63
C LEU A 93 2.33 -38.73 -25.42
N SER A 94 2.25 -40.05 -25.41
CA SER A 94 1.75 -40.81 -24.26
C SER A 94 2.69 -40.66 -23.05
N GLY A 95 2.12 -40.47 -21.88
CA GLY A 95 2.83 -40.55 -20.60
C GLY A 95 3.10 -42.00 -20.20
N GLU A 96 4.17 -42.20 -19.42
CA GLU A 96 4.69 -43.54 -19.06
C GLU A 96 3.73 -44.37 -18.19
N GLN A 97 2.80 -43.74 -17.46
CA GLN A 97 2.01 -44.44 -16.43
C GLN A 97 0.63 -44.94 -16.86
N ASP A 98 0.00 -44.39 -17.90
CA ASP A 98 -1.44 -44.61 -18.13
C ASP A 98 -1.86 -44.65 -19.61
N GLY A 99 -0.91 -44.60 -20.55
CA GLY A 99 -1.17 -44.53 -22.00
C GLY A 99 -1.83 -43.23 -22.48
N LEU A 100 -2.35 -42.41 -21.56
CA LEU A 100 -2.89 -41.07 -21.80
C LEU A 100 -1.82 -40.14 -22.37
N ARG A 101 -2.23 -39.21 -23.22
CA ARG A 101 -1.34 -38.15 -23.69
C ARG A 101 -0.97 -37.23 -22.51
N ARG A 102 0.24 -36.69 -22.49
CA ARG A 102 0.68 -35.73 -21.45
C ARG A 102 -0.30 -34.56 -21.29
N ALA A 103 -0.89 -34.08 -22.39
CA ALA A 103 -1.93 -33.07 -22.35
C ALA A 103 -3.20 -33.53 -21.61
N GLN A 104 -3.64 -34.78 -21.84
CA GLN A 104 -4.80 -35.34 -21.15
C GLN A 104 -4.52 -35.55 -19.66
N SER A 105 -3.29 -35.90 -19.28
CA SER A 105 -2.89 -35.97 -17.87
C SER A 105 -2.93 -34.59 -17.20
N ALA A 106 -2.49 -33.53 -17.91
CA ALA A 106 -2.57 -32.16 -17.41
C ALA A 106 -4.03 -31.66 -17.30
N GLU A 107 -4.88 -31.96 -18.29
CA GLU A 107 -6.32 -31.68 -18.25
C GLU A 107 -6.99 -32.38 -17.05
N ARG A 108 -6.70 -33.68 -16.86
CA ARG A 108 -7.20 -34.46 -15.72
C ARG A 108 -6.74 -33.85 -14.40
N PHE A 109 -5.46 -33.48 -14.27
CA PHE A 109 -4.94 -32.83 -13.06
C PHE A 109 -5.68 -31.53 -12.74
N LEU A 110 -5.92 -30.66 -13.73
CA LEU A 110 -6.64 -29.40 -13.54
C LEU A 110 -8.11 -29.62 -13.16
N SER A 111 -8.74 -30.66 -13.72
CA SER A 111 -10.12 -31.03 -13.42
C SER A 111 -10.26 -31.61 -12.01
N ASP A 112 -9.42 -32.57 -11.66
CA ASP A 112 -9.44 -33.28 -10.37
C ASP A 112 -9.11 -32.33 -9.20
N ASN A 113 -8.26 -31.33 -9.45
CA ASN A 113 -7.88 -30.32 -8.46
C ASN A 113 -8.72 -29.04 -8.57
N SER A 114 -9.91 -29.12 -9.16
CA SER A 114 -10.73 -27.94 -9.43
C SER A 114 -11.01 -27.08 -8.19
N VAL A 115 -11.34 -27.75 -7.09
CA VAL A 115 -11.59 -27.12 -5.77
C VAL A 115 -10.34 -26.43 -5.22
N TYR A 116 -9.14 -26.95 -5.49
CA TYR A 116 -7.89 -26.32 -5.07
C TYR A 116 -7.68 -24.99 -5.79
N PHE A 117 -7.88 -24.94 -7.10
CA PHE A 117 -7.76 -23.70 -7.88
C PHE A 117 -8.84 -22.67 -7.49
N ASP A 118 -10.05 -23.10 -7.15
CA ASP A 118 -11.09 -22.19 -6.64
C ASP A 118 -10.68 -21.58 -5.29
N ARG A 119 -10.12 -22.39 -4.40
CA ARG A 119 -9.57 -21.89 -3.12
C ARG A 119 -8.41 -20.92 -3.35
N LEU A 120 -7.57 -21.19 -4.35
CA LEU A 120 -6.45 -20.33 -4.71
C LEU A 120 -6.93 -18.98 -5.26
N GLY A 121 -7.97 -18.96 -6.11
CA GLY A 121 -8.59 -17.74 -6.65
C GLY A 121 -9.26 -16.83 -5.60
N ARG A 122 -9.59 -17.38 -4.43
CA ARG A 122 -10.07 -16.56 -3.29
C ARG A 122 -8.96 -15.68 -2.72
N ASN A 123 -7.73 -16.17 -2.71
CA ASN A 123 -6.57 -15.49 -2.09
C ASN A 123 -5.66 -14.79 -3.12
N TYR A 124 -5.66 -15.26 -4.37
CA TYR A 124 -4.78 -14.82 -5.44
C TYR A 124 -5.58 -14.48 -6.70
N THR A 125 -5.03 -13.60 -7.53
CA THR A 125 -5.49 -13.42 -8.91
C THR A 125 -4.83 -14.49 -9.76
N LEU A 126 -5.63 -15.38 -10.37
CA LEU A 126 -5.10 -16.45 -11.22
C LEU A 126 -5.14 -16.04 -12.68
N ASP A 127 -3.97 -15.92 -13.31
CA ASP A 127 -3.85 -15.66 -14.73
C ASP A 127 -3.44 -16.94 -15.45
N TYR A 128 -4.19 -17.33 -16.47
CA TYR A 128 -3.92 -18.55 -17.23
C TYR A 128 -3.21 -18.23 -18.53
N TYR A 129 -2.17 -19.00 -18.84
CA TYR A 129 -1.40 -18.87 -20.06
C TYR A 129 -1.16 -20.23 -20.69
N THR A 130 -1.01 -20.22 -22.01
CA THR A 130 -0.51 -21.35 -22.79
C THR A 130 0.83 -20.98 -23.39
N PHE A 131 1.71 -21.97 -23.54
CA PHE A 131 3.04 -21.76 -24.09
C PHE A 131 3.34 -22.78 -25.19
N ASP A 132 3.88 -22.31 -26.30
CA ASP A 132 4.51 -23.09 -27.36
C ASP A 132 5.82 -22.40 -27.83
N GLU A 133 5.75 -21.54 -28.84
CA GLU A 133 6.80 -20.61 -29.26
C GLU A 133 6.70 -19.30 -28.47
N ALA A 134 5.48 -18.92 -28.08
CA ALA A 134 5.21 -17.68 -27.35
C ALA A 134 4.16 -17.90 -26.27
N LEU A 135 4.25 -17.09 -25.21
CA LEU A 135 3.24 -17.08 -24.17
C LEU A 135 1.95 -16.42 -24.70
N ARG A 136 0.84 -17.13 -24.61
CA ARG A 136 -0.48 -16.65 -25.04
C ARG A 136 -1.46 -16.64 -23.86
N PRO A 137 -2.19 -15.54 -23.63
CA PRO A 137 -3.25 -15.51 -22.63
C PRO A 137 -4.28 -16.60 -22.90
N SER A 138 -4.77 -17.24 -21.85
CA SER A 138 -5.76 -18.32 -21.92
C SER A 138 -6.76 -18.22 -20.76
N SER A 139 -7.69 -19.16 -20.72
CA SER A 139 -8.60 -19.35 -19.59
C SER A 139 -8.51 -20.79 -19.10
N ARG A 140 -8.97 -21.03 -17.87
CA ARG A 140 -9.04 -22.37 -17.31
C ARG A 140 -9.84 -23.32 -18.20
N GLU A 141 -10.97 -22.87 -18.73
CA GLU A 141 -11.84 -23.67 -19.58
C GLU A 141 -11.19 -23.94 -20.95
N SER A 142 -10.40 -22.99 -21.44
CA SER A 142 -9.60 -23.18 -22.66
C SER A 142 -8.51 -24.22 -22.43
N LEU A 143 -7.81 -24.20 -21.27
CA LEU A 143 -6.82 -25.23 -20.92
C LEU A 143 -7.40 -26.64 -20.84
N LEU A 144 -8.61 -26.78 -20.28
CA LEU A 144 -9.30 -28.07 -20.15
C LEU A 144 -9.79 -28.66 -21.48
N ARG A 145 -9.77 -27.87 -22.56
CA ARG A 145 -10.22 -28.27 -23.90
C ARG A 145 -9.12 -28.11 -24.95
N ASN A 146 -7.90 -27.75 -24.54
CA ASN A 146 -6.88 -27.35 -25.49
C ASN A 146 -6.22 -28.59 -26.10
N LYS A 147 -6.36 -28.73 -27.42
CA LYS A 147 -5.60 -29.73 -28.16
C LYS A 147 -4.19 -29.18 -28.39
N PRO A 148 -3.12 -29.92 -28.03
CA PRO A 148 -1.76 -29.50 -28.34
C PRO A 148 -1.61 -29.30 -29.84
N SER A 149 -1.43 -28.04 -30.24
CA SER A 149 -1.33 -27.59 -31.63
C SER A 149 0.01 -26.88 -31.90
N GLY A 150 0.89 -26.84 -30.90
CA GLY A 150 2.23 -26.28 -31.02
C GLY A 150 3.02 -26.98 -32.13
N ARG A 151 3.83 -26.20 -32.84
CA ARG A 151 4.59 -26.66 -34.02
C ARG A 151 5.98 -27.19 -33.68
N HIS A 152 6.44 -26.98 -32.45
CA HIS A 152 7.77 -27.35 -31.98
C HIS A 152 7.73 -28.12 -30.65
N THR A 153 8.80 -28.87 -30.36
CA THR A 153 9.03 -29.69 -29.16
C THR A 153 9.93 -28.99 -28.18
#